data_AF-S3BWU9-F1
#
_entry.id   AF-S3BWU9-F1
#
_cell.length_a   1.000
_cell.length_b   1.000
_cell.length_c   1.000
_cell.angle_alpha   90.00
_cell.angle_beta   90.00
_cell.angle_gamma   90.00
#
_symmetry.space_group_name_H-M   'P 1'
#
loop_
_entity.id
_entity.type
_entity.pdbx_description
1 polymer ?
#
loop_
_entity_poly.entity_id
_entity_poly.type
_entity_poly.pdbx_seq_one_letter_code
_entity_poly.pdbx_strand_id
1 'polypeptide(L)'
;MSWRHQDPAALADAAVSSCVLAADPFAQSAAPGFWTWSRDAHRAVTDAVGALPDARIRTLAETVAKDPADIPACRLLTALLADRLRRHGEEPVTTRLAELVWEAETSSRLRMQTGTERPAGLGAPAAREILRTARPAAGTKGPVDAAVVIPFRERGAESDRTRNLAAVLHALNNQSHPRDRYRVVVVESDGEPRWEQLYGPYCDTYLFAENPGPFNYSWTINAGVVHGARPAELVCVLEADILVDQGFVERAVERFRVPGTQAHWPFEDVLYLDAASSHQAVTERCLEGRPAVERDALRGVFLRRSPGACVWLRESLFTRIGGYDERFTAGWGGADNDFAWRADLYGGMDRHRDRMVHLHHARAADWYDAEGTGAGAYATFPWCTWPPDAVIGDLAAFRPQRSD
;
A
#
# COMPACT_ATOMS: atom_id res chain seq x y z
N MET A 1 10.33 11.46 -23.49
CA MET A 1 9.31 11.33 -24.56
C MET A 1 8.30 12.45 -24.40
N SER A 2 7.72 12.96 -25.49
CA SER A 2 6.69 14.01 -25.47
C SER A 2 5.28 13.39 -25.45
N TRP A 3 4.28 14.13 -24.98
CA TRP A 3 2.86 13.78 -25.06
C TRP A 3 2.40 13.44 -26.49
N ARG A 4 3.06 14.01 -27.51
CA ARG A 4 2.74 13.78 -28.93
C ARG A 4 2.90 12.33 -29.39
N HIS A 5 3.61 11.50 -28.63
CA HIS A 5 3.80 10.08 -28.92
C HIS A 5 2.88 9.18 -28.09
N GLN A 6 2.01 9.76 -27.27
CA GLN A 6 1.10 9.00 -26.42
C GLN A 6 -0.20 8.68 -27.17
N ASP A 7 -0.81 7.55 -26.83
CA ASP A 7 -2.16 7.21 -27.28
C ASP A 7 -3.16 8.25 -26.73
N PRO A 8 -3.97 8.90 -27.59
CA PRO A 8 -5.06 9.78 -27.16
C PRO A 8 -6.00 9.16 -26.12
N ALA A 9 -6.23 7.85 -26.15
CA ALA A 9 -7.04 7.18 -25.15
C ALA A 9 -6.37 7.16 -23.76
N ALA A 10 -5.04 6.97 -23.71
CA ALA A 10 -4.28 7.01 -22.47
C ALA A 10 -4.24 8.43 -21.86
N LEU A 11 -4.08 9.46 -22.69
CA LEU A 11 -4.16 10.86 -22.24
C LEU A 11 -5.57 11.21 -21.75
N ALA A 12 -6.62 10.75 -22.43
CA ALA A 12 -8.00 10.97 -21.99
C ALA A 12 -8.28 10.31 -20.63
N ASP A 13 -7.83 9.08 -20.44
CA ASP A 13 -7.96 8.37 -19.15
C ASP A 13 -7.23 9.11 -18.02
N ALA A 14 -6.01 9.59 -18.27
CA ALA A 14 -5.25 10.40 -17.32
C ALA A 14 -5.94 11.76 -16.99
N ALA A 15 -6.60 12.37 -17.97
CA ALA A 15 -7.37 13.59 -17.77
C ALA A 15 -8.57 13.34 -16.84
N VAL A 16 -9.36 12.29 -17.10
CA VAL A 16 -10.49 11.91 -16.23
C VAL A 16 -10.00 11.50 -14.84
N SER A 17 -8.90 10.76 -14.75
CA SER A 17 -8.24 10.44 -13.48
C SER A 17 -7.91 11.69 -12.67
N SER A 18 -7.40 12.75 -13.32
CA SER A 18 -7.11 14.03 -12.66
C SER A 18 -8.37 14.73 -12.14
N CYS A 19 -9.46 14.71 -12.92
CA CYS A 19 -10.75 15.25 -12.47
C CYS A 19 -11.29 14.49 -11.24
N VAL A 20 -11.19 13.16 -11.23
CA VAL A 20 -11.63 12.35 -10.08
C VAL A 20 -10.74 12.60 -8.87
N LEU A 21 -9.40 12.62 -9.02
CA LEU A 21 -8.47 12.92 -7.93
C LEU A 21 -8.75 14.30 -7.30
N ALA A 22 -9.10 15.31 -8.12
CA ALA A 22 -9.43 16.65 -7.64
C ALA A 22 -10.79 16.74 -6.93
N ALA A 23 -11.73 15.84 -7.23
CA ALA A 23 -13.08 15.86 -6.69
C ALA A 23 -13.32 14.89 -5.52
N ASP A 24 -12.62 13.76 -5.47
CA ASP A 24 -12.88 12.67 -4.52
C ASP A 24 -12.07 12.77 -3.22
N PRO A 25 -12.71 13.01 -2.05
CA PRO A 25 -12.01 13.03 -0.76
C PRO A 25 -11.31 11.72 -0.40
N PHE A 26 -11.84 10.57 -0.86
CA PHE A 26 -11.16 9.29 -0.67
C PHE A 26 -9.83 9.29 -1.45
N ALA A 27 -9.87 9.66 -2.72
CA ALA A 27 -8.68 9.63 -3.56
C ALA A 27 -7.56 10.55 -3.04
N GLN A 28 -7.93 11.70 -2.47
CA GLN A 28 -7.02 12.65 -1.84
C GLN A 28 -6.42 12.14 -0.52
N SER A 29 -7.17 11.34 0.24
CA SER A 29 -6.73 10.77 1.52
C SER A 29 -6.03 9.42 1.41
N ALA A 30 -6.14 8.74 0.26
CA ALA A 30 -5.45 7.48 -0.01
C ALA A 30 -3.92 7.64 0.11
N ALA A 31 -3.37 8.75 -0.39
CA ALA A 31 -1.93 9.04 -0.38
C ALA A 31 -1.67 10.56 -0.22
N PRO A 32 -1.88 11.13 0.98
CA PRO A 32 -2.02 12.58 1.19
C PRO A 32 -0.75 13.37 0.87
N GLY A 33 0.43 12.82 1.14
CA GLY A 33 1.70 13.46 0.78
C GLY A 33 1.86 13.60 -0.74
N PHE A 34 1.59 12.53 -1.48
CA PHE A 34 1.66 12.53 -2.94
C PHE A 34 0.56 13.40 -3.58
N TRP A 35 -0.63 13.44 -2.98
CA TRP A 35 -1.68 14.37 -3.41
C TRP A 35 -1.23 15.81 -3.22
N THR A 36 -0.69 16.15 -2.04
CA THR A 36 -0.20 17.51 -1.74
C THR A 36 0.83 17.98 -2.77
N TRP A 37 1.76 17.11 -3.18
CA TRP A 37 2.79 17.42 -4.18
C TRP A 37 2.26 17.59 -5.61
N SER A 38 1.15 16.92 -5.96
CA SER A 38 0.64 16.87 -7.34
C SER A 38 -0.69 17.59 -7.55
N ARG A 39 -1.30 18.11 -6.48
CA ARG A 39 -2.64 18.73 -6.46
C ARG A 39 -2.80 19.79 -7.53
N ASP A 40 -1.86 20.71 -7.64
CA ASP A 40 -2.00 21.88 -8.50
C ASP A 40 -1.94 21.48 -9.98
N ALA A 41 -1.14 20.46 -10.33
CA ALA A 41 -1.12 19.88 -11.67
C ALA A 41 -2.47 19.22 -12.03
N HIS A 42 -3.04 18.41 -11.12
CA HIS A 42 -4.35 17.78 -11.35
C HIS A 42 -5.50 18.80 -11.43
N ARG A 43 -5.44 19.89 -10.65
CA ARG A 43 -6.39 21.01 -10.75
C ARG A 43 -6.28 21.73 -12.09
N ALA A 44 -5.06 22.00 -12.56
CA ALA A 44 -4.86 22.62 -13.87
C ALA A 44 -5.43 21.78 -15.03
N VAL A 45 -5.31 20.44 -14.95
CA VAL A 45 -5.98 19.53 -15.91
C VAL A 45 -7.50 19.67 -15.82
N THR A 46 -8.05 19.71 -14.61
CA THR A 46 -9.51 19.82 -14.38
C THR A 46 -10.06 21.13 -14.94
N ASP A 47 -9.38 22.25 -14.68
CA ASP A 47 -9.72 23.56 -15.22
C ASP A 47 -9.66 23.57 -16.75
N ALA A 48 -8.63 22.94 -17.33
CA ALA A 48 -8.48 22.82 -18.78
C ALA A 48 -9.60 21.99 -19.43
N VAL A 49 -10.04 20.90 -18.79
CA VAL A 49 -11.21 20.13 -19.23
C VAL A 49 -12.48 21.00 -19.18
N GLY A 50 -12.66 21.77 -18.10
CA GLY A 50 -13.78 22.71 -17.95
C GLY A 50 -13.77 23.86 -18.97
N ALA A 51 -12.61 24.25 -19.49
CA ALA A 51 -12.45 25.31 -20.48
C ALA A 51 -12.65 24.85 -21.94
N LEU A 52 -12.81 23.55 -22.20
CA LEU A 52 -12.98 23.05 -23.56
C LEU A 52 -14.27 23.60 -24.21
N PRO A 53 -14.26 23.93 -25.52
CA PRO A 53 -15.42 24.46 -26.25
C PRO A 53 -16.44 23.37 -26.62
N ASP A 54 -16.67 22.38 -25.74
CA ASP A 54 -17.64 21.30 -25.92
C ASP A 54 -18.55 21.24 -24.68
N ALA A 55 -19.83 21.58 -24.86
CA ALA A 55 -20.79 21.64 -23.77
C ALA A 55 -21.03 20.27 -23.13
N ARG A 56 -20.97 19.18 -23.90
CA ARG A 56 -21.20 17.83 -23.40
C ARG A 56 -20.04 17.38 -22.52
N ILE A 57 -18.80 17.66 -22.92
CA ILE A 57 -17.61 17.40 -22.10
C ILE A 57 -17.70 18.16 -20.77
N ARG A 58 -18.06 19.45 -20.80
CA ARG A 58 -18.19 20.26 -19.57
C ARG A 58 -19.26 19.70 -18.61
N THR A 59 -20.45 19.38 -19.11
CA THR A 59 -21.53 18.80 -18.28
C THR A 59 -21.11 17.45 -17.66
N LEU A 60 -20.40 16.61 -18.40
CA LEU A 60 -19.89 15.35 -17.86
C LEU A 60 -18.79 15.56 -16.82
N ALA A 61 -17.88 16.52 -17.04
CA ALA A 61 -16.87 16.89 -16.05
C ALA A 61 -17.51 17.40 -14.75
N GLU A 62 -18.57 18.21 -14.84
CA GLU A 62 -19.36 18.64 -13.67
C GLU A 62 -20.06 17.46 -12.97
N THR A 63 -20.52 16.47 -13.74
CA THR A 63 -21.14 15.25 -13.19
C THR A 63 -20.10 14.45 -12.41
N VAL A 64 -18.93 14.20 -12.99
CA VAL A 64 -17.80 13.51 -12.34
C VAL A 64 -17.30 14.28 -11.11
N ALA A 65 -17.32 15.62 -11.14
CA ALA A 65 -16.93 16.44 -9.99
C ALA A 65 -17.92 16.33 -8.82
N LYS A 66 -19.21 16.12 -9.10
CA LYS A 66 -20.26 15.95 -8.08
C LYS A 66 -20.32 14.51 -7.56
N ASP A 67 -20.15 13.54 -8.45
CA ASP A 67 -20.14 12.11 -8.14
C ASP A 67 -18.94 11.42 -8.81
N PRO A 68 -17.75 11.45 -8.18
CA PRO A 68 -16.56 10.79 -8.71
C PRO A 68 -16.64 9.26 -8.69
N ALA A 69 -17.75 8.68 -8.22
CA ALA A 69 -18.02 7.24 -8.30
C ALA A 69 -19.00 6.89 -9.45
N ASP A 70 -19.49 7.86 -10.22
CA ASP A 70 -20.32 7.62 -11.42
C ASP A 70 -19.47 7.04 -12.56
N ILE A 71 -19.42 5.71 -12.62
CA ILE A 71 -18.65 4.94 -13.61
C ILE A 71 -19.12 5.24 -15.04
N PRO A 72 -20.43 5.22 -15.36
CA PRO A 72 -20.92 5.64 -16.67
C PRO A 72 -20.45 7.03 -17.10
N ALA A 73 -20.53 8.04 -16.21
CA ALA A 73 -20.09 9.40 -16.52
C ALA A 73 -18.58 9.47 -16.77
N CYS A 74 -17.77 8.81 -15.93
CA CYS A 74 -16.32 8.74 -16.13
C CYS A 74 -15.95 8.12 -17.49
N ARG A 75 -16.55 6.95 -17.82
CA ARG A 75 -16.27 6.25 -19.09
C ARG A 75 -16.67 7.07 -20.30
N LEU A 76 -17.84 7.74 -20.24
CA LEU A 76 -18.30 8.58 -21.32
C LEU A 76 -17.41 9.82 -21.49
N LEU A 77 -16.99 10.45 -20.39
CA LEU A 77 -16.06 11.57 -20.42
C LEU A 77 -14.72 11.15 -21.05
N THR A 78 -14.16 10.00 -20.67
CA THR A 78 -12.93 9.44 -21.26
C THR A 78 -13.09 9.26 -22.76
N ALA A 79 -14.19 8.67 -23.22
CA ALA A 79 -14.43 8.43 -24.64
C ALA A 79 -14.51 9.74 -25.45
N LEU A 80 -15.19 10.77 -24.93
CA LEU A 80 -15.30 12.07 -25.59
C LEU A 80 -13.96 12.82 -25.62
N LEU A 81 -13.19 12.78 -24.53
CA LEU A 81 -11.85 13.38 -24.49
C LEU A 81 -10.90 12.67 -25.46
N ALA A 82 -10.96 11.34 -25.57
CA ALA A 82 -10.16 10.57 -26.52
C ALA A 82 -10.53 10.87 -27.99
N ASP A 83 -11.81 11.07 -28.30
CA ASP A 83 -12.25 11.51 -29.63
C ASP A 83 -11.76 12.93 -29.94
N ARG A 84 -11.86 13.84 -28.98
CA ARG A 84 -11.37 15.21 -29.12
C ARG A 84 -9.86 15.27 -29.34
N LEU A 85 -9.08 14.56 -28.54
CA LEU A 85 -7.62 14.50 -28.68
C LEU A 85 -7.19 13.95 -30.05
N ARG A 86 -7.95 12.99 -30.62
CA ARG A 86 -7.69 12.46 -31.97
C ARG A 86 -8.03 13.45 -33.08
N ARG A 87 -9.20 14.08 -33.02
CA ARG A 87 -9.71 14.92 -34.12
C ARG A 87 -9.22 16.37 -34.09
N HIS A 88 -8.95 16.87 -32.88
CA HIS A 88 -8.67 18.27 -32.61
C HIS A 88 -7.34 18.46 -31.87
N GLY A 89 -6.41 17.50 -32.00
CA GLY A 89 -5.13 17.53 -31.27
C GLY A 89 -4.25 18.76 -31.54
N GLU A 90 -4.40 19.36 -32.72
CA GLU A 90 -3.68 20.58 -33.13
C GLU A 90 -4.37 21.88 -32.70
N GLU A 91 -5.62 21.82 -32.20
CA GLU A 91 -6.27 23.02 -31.66
C GLU A 91 -5.55 23.48 -30.40
N PRO A 92 -5.24 24.78 -30.24
CA PRO A 92 -4.45 25.29 -29.10
C PRO A 92 -4.96 24.85 -27.73
N VAL A 93 -6.28 24.81 -27.53
CA VAL A 93 -6.90 24.39 -26.26
C VAL A 93 -6.75 22.89 -25.99
N THR A 94 -6.79 22.06 -27.04
CA THR A 94 -6.62 20.60 -26.92
C THR A 94 -5.15 20.25 -26.74
N THR A 95 -4.25 20.92 -27.47
CA THR A 95 -2.80 20.86 -27.26
C THR A 95 -2.45 21.22 -25.82
N ARG A 96 -3.00 22.32 -25.30
CA ARG A 96 -2.78 22.75 -23.91
C ARG A 96 -3.26 21.71 -22.89
N LEU A 97 -4.43 21.11 -23.11
CA LEU A 97 -4.92 20.02 -22.26
C LEU A 97 -3.93 18.84 -22.27
N ALA A 98 -3.49 18.39 -23.45
CA ALA A 98 -2.56 17.27 -23.57
C ALA A 98 -1.22 17.54 -22.86
N GLU A 99 -0.71 18.77 -22.94
CA GLU A 99 0.49 19.21 -22.21
C GLU A 99 0.31 19.14 -20.69
N LEU A 100 -0.80 19.67 -20.18
CA LEU A 100 -1.12 19.66 -18.74
C LEU A 100 -1.32 18.25 -18.22
N VAL A 101 -2.00 17.39 -18.98
CA VAL A 101 -2.18 15.97 -18.64
C VAL A 101 -0.82 15.28 -18.56
N TRP A 102 0.07 15.53 -19.52
CA TRP A 102 1.40 14.95 -19.52
C TRP A 102 2.27 15.44 -18.36
N GLU A 103 2.19 16.73 -18.04
CA GLU A 103 2.83 17.30 -16.86
C GLU A 103 2.33 16.63 -15.57
N ALA A 104 1.02 16.51 -15.39
CA ALA A 104 0.43 15.81 -14.26
C ALA A 104 0.87 14.33 -14.19
N GLU A 105 0.87 13.60 -15.31
CA GLU A 105 1.28 12.20 -15.36
C GLU A 105 2.76 11.96 -15.08
N THR A 106 3.62 12.93 -15.43
CA THR A 106 5.08 12.80 -15.23
C THR A 106 5.55 13.33 -13.87
N SER A 107 4.75 14.18 -13.22
CA SER A 107 5.03 14.75 -11.89
C SER A 107 4.26 14.07 -10.75
N SER A 108 3.14 13.40 -11.05
CA SER A 108 2.31 12.69 -10.07
C SER A 108 2.68 11.21 -9.96
N ARG A 109 2.48 10.66 -8.77
CA ARG A 109 2.48 9.20 -8.55
C ARG A 109 1.08 8.63 -8.44
N LEU A 110 0.04 9.46 -8.50
CA LEU A 110 -1.34 9.03 -8.33
C LEU A 110 -1.99 8.78 -9.68
N ARG A 111 -2.85 7.76 -9.74
CA ARG A 111 -3.78 7.55 -10.85
C ARG A 111 -5.05 6.90 -10.33
N MET A 112 -6.20 7.44 -10.69
CA MET A 112 -7.48 6.88 -10.31
C MET A 112 -7.82 5.65 -11.16
N GLN A 113 -8.41 4.63 -10.53
CA GLN A 113 -9.08 3.52 -11.19
C GLN A 113 -10.55 3.49 -10.77
N THR A 114 -11.48 3.67 -11.72
CA THR A 114 -12.92 3.71 -11.43
C THR A 114 -13.54 2.35 -11.13
N GLY A 115 -12.93 1.26 -11.63
CA GLY A 115 -13.45 -0.10 -11.52
C GLY A 115 -14.64 -0.39 -12.44
N THR A 116 -15.39 -1.44 -12.09
CA THR A 116 -16.66 -1.83 -12.74
C THR A 116 -17.84 -1.64 -11.79
N GLU A 117 -19.05 -1.88 -12.30
CA GLU A 117 -20.23 -1.90 -11.43
C GLU A 117 -20.05 -2.92 -10.30
N ARG A 118 -20.45 -2.51 -9.11
CA ARG A 118 -20.27 -3.29 -7.87
C ARG A 118 -21.48 -4.19 -7.63
N PRO A 119 -21.29 -5.38 -7.04
CA PRO A 119 -22.41 -6.16 -6.53
C PRO A 119 -23.16 -5.38 -5.44
N ALA A 120 -24.49 -5.31 -5.56
CA ALA A 120 -25.32 -4.66 -4.56
C ALA A 120 -25.35 -5.47 -3.24
N GLY A 121 -25.37 -4.76 -2.10
CA GLY A 121 -25.59 -5.39 -0.80
C GLY A 121 -24.36 -6.07 -0.16
N LEU A 122 -23.15 -5.83 -0.68
CA LEU A 122 -21.92 -6.29 -0.02
C LEU A 122 -21.73 -5.57 1.31
N GLY A 123 -21.95 -6.28 2.42
CA GLY A 123 -21.63 -5.82 3.76
C GLY A 123 -20.13 -5.77 4.03
N ALA A 124 -19.74 -5.13 5.14
CA ALA A 124 -18.36 -5.13 5.63
C ALA A 124 -18.09 -6.45 6.37
N PRO A 125 -17.22 -7.36 5.86
CA PRO A 125 -16.92 -8.59 6.57
C PRO A 125 -16.20 -8.29 7.89
N ALA A 126 -16.58 -8.97 8.97
CA ALA A 126 -15.91 -8.82 10.26
C ALA A 126 -14.63 -9.67 10.32
N ALA A 127 -13.63 -9.27 11.12
CA ALA A 127 -12.43 -10.08 11.38
C ALA A 127 -12.80 -11.50 11.83
N ARG A 128 -13.79 -11.56 12.74
CA ARG A 128 -14.59 -12.71 13.16
C ARG A 128 -14.87 -13.73 12.07
N GLU A 129 -15.59 -13.22 11.09
CA GLU A 129 -16.18 -13.95 9.99
C GLU A 129 -15.10 -14.48 9.04
N ILE A 130 -14.12 -13.63 8.71
CA ILE A 130 -12.99 -13.97 7.85
C ILE A 130 -12.17 -15.11 8.45
N LEU A 131 -11.85 -15.04 9.75
CA LEU A 131 -11.00 -16.04 10.40
C LEU A 131 -11.71 -17.40 10.55
N ARG A 132 -13.05 -17.45 10.54
CA ARG A 132 -13.78 -18.74 10.59
C ARG A 132 -13.55 -19.62 9.35
N THR A 133 -13.20 -19.01 8.22
CA THR A 133 -12.87 -19.75 6.97
C THR A 133 -11.36 -19.90 6.79
N ALA A 134 -10.54 -19.22 7.60
CA ALA A 134 -9.09 -19.30 7.53
C ALA A 134 -8.58 -20.65 8.01
N ARG A 135 -7.50 -21.11 7.37
CA ARG A 135 -6.71 -22.23 7.90
C ARG A 135 -5.87 -21.74 9.08
N PRO A 136 -5.77 -22.51 10.18
CA PRO A 136 -4.86 -22.18 11.26
C PRO A 136 -3.41 -22.21 10.77
N ALA A 137 -2.49 -21.63 11.55
CA ALA A 137 -1.07 -21.77 11.27
C ALA A 137 -0.67 -23.27 11.25
N ALA A 138 0.12 -23.69 10.25
CA ALA A 138 0.54 -25.09 10.15
C ALA A 138 1.56 -25.48 11.23
N GLY A 139 2.24 -24.49 11.83
CA GLY A 139 3.37 -24.68 12.73
C GLY A 139 4.60 -25.18 11.97
N THR A 140 5.66 -24.37 11.91
CA THR A 140 6.88 -24.74 11.18
C THR A 140 7.72 -25.72 12.00
N LYS A 141 7.98 -26.94 11.49
CA LYS A 141 8.73 -28.01 12.19
C LYS A 141 10.20 -28.14 11.75
N GLY A 142 10.68 -27.26 10.90
CA GLY A 142 12.03 -27.33 10.34
C GLY A 142 12.49 -26.00 9.72
N PRO A 143 13.56 -26.05 8.91
CA PRO A 143 14.03 -24.89 8.15
C PRO A 143 12.90 -24.37 7.24
N VAL A 144 12.80 -23.05 7.17
CA VAL A 144 11.82 -22.35 6.33
C VAL A 144 12.55 -21.61 5.23
N ASP A 145 11.91 -21.51 4.06
CA ASP A 145 12.39 -20.75 2.92
C ASP A 145 12.24 -19.24 3.15
N ALA A 146 11.22 -18.83 3.91
CA ALA A 146 10.91 -17.43 4.14
C ALA A 146 10.21 -17.16 5.48
N ALA A 147 10.22 -15.90 5.91
CA ALA A 147 9.39 -15.38 6.98
C ALA A 147 8.73 -14.05 6.56
N VAL A 148 7.44 -13.90 6.80
CA VAL A 148 6.65 -12.69 6.55
C VAL A 148 6.39 -12.00 7.88
N VAL A 149 6.88 -10.77 8.04
CA VAL A 149 6.76 -9.93 9.23
C VAL A 149 5.71 -8.85 8.98
N ILE A 150 4.71 -8.80 9.86
CA ILE A 150 3.56 -7.91 9.76
C ILE A 150 3.50 -7.03 11.01
N PRO A 151 3.94 -5.76 10.93
CA PRO A 151 3.78 -4.81 12.03
C PRO A 151 2.30 -4.41 12.14
N PHE A 152 1.79 -4.33 13.37
CA PHE A 152 0.37 -4.08 13.63
C PHE A 152 0.15 -3.22 14.88
N ARG A 153 -0.83 -2.32 14.79
CA ARG A 153 -1.41 -1.61 15.93
C ARG A 153 -2.86 -1.26 15.65
N GLU A 154 -3.72 -1.52 16.62
CA GLU A 154 -5.06 -0.96 16.70
C GLU A 154 -5.41 -0.70 18.18
N ARG A 155 -5.76 0.56 18.47
CA ARG A 155 -6.13 1.04 19.79
C ARG A 155 -7.65 1.14 19.85
N GLY A 156 -8.31 0.11 20.34
CA GLY A 156 -9.74 0.17 20.64
C GLY A 156 -10.50 -1.10 20.26
N ALA A 157 -11.76 -0.90 19.85
CA ALA A 157 -12.63 -1.98 19.38
C ALA A 157 -12.24 -2.45 17.97
N GLU A 158 -12.86 -3.55 17.53
CA GLU A 158 -12.69 -4.05 16.15
C GLU A 158 -12.99 -2.94 15.12
N SER A 159 -12.07 -2.76 14.17
CA SER A 159 -12.04 -1.71 13.14
C SER A 159 -11.69 -2.27 11.75
N ASP A 160 -11.64 -1.41 10.73
CA ASP A 160 -11.09 -1.76 9.41
C ASP A 160 -9.68 -2.38 9.51
N ARG A 161 -8.82 -1.91 10.43
CA ARG A 161 -7.46 -2.46 10.60
C ARG A 161 -7.49 -3.90 11.09
N THR A 162 -8.39 -4.22 12.01
CA THR A 162 -8.56 -5.59 12.51
C THR A 162 -9.09 -6.53 11.43
N ARG A 163 -10.05 -6.06 10.62
CA ARG A 163 -10.52 -6.80 9.44
C ARG A 163 -9.38 -7.04 8.45
N ASN A 164 -8.56 -6.01 8.21
CA ASN A 164 -7.47 -6.06 7.26
C ASN A 164 -6.47 -7.14 7.66
N LEU A 165 -6.02 -7.14 8.91
CA LEU A 165 -5.09 -8.16 9.39
C LEU A 165 -5.70 -9.57 9.31
N ALA A 166 -6.98 -9.74 9.64
CA ALA A 166 -7.68 -11.02 9.45
C ALA A 166 -7.64 -11.49 7.98
N ALA A 167 -7.88 -10.59 7.02
CA ALA A 167 -7.83 -10.91 5.60
C ALA A 167 -6.41 -11.24 5.12
N VAL A 168 -5.39 -10.51 5.61
CA VAL A 168 -3.97 -10.78 5.32
C VAL A 168 -3.57 -12.15 5.85
N LEU A 169 -3.89 -12.47 7.11
CA LEU A 169 -3.61 -13.78 7.70
C LEU A 169 -4.37 -14.89 6.99
N HIS A 170 -5.63 -14.68 6.61
CA HIS A 170 -6.38 -15.63 5.80
C HIS A 170 -5.66 -15.90 4.46
N ALA A 171 -5.28 -14.84 3.73
CA ALA A 171 -4.58 -14.95 2.46
C ALA A 171 -3.22 -15.65 2.60
N LEU A 172 -2.45 -15.33 3.63
CA LEU A 172 -1.14 -15.95 3.89
C LEU A 172 -1.25 -17.40 4.36
N ASN A 173 -2.33 -17.83 4.99
CA ASN A 173 -2.54 -19.25 5.30
C ASN A 173 -3.13 -20.05 4.12
N ASN A 174 -3.43 -19.38 3.01
CA ASN A 174 -3.91 -19.97 1.76
C ASN A 174 -2.98 -19.58 0.59
N GLN A 175 -1.74 -20.05 0.64
CA GLN A 175 -0.73 -19.89 -0.41
C GLN A 175 -0.49 -21.21 -1.17
N SER A 176 0.06 -21.11 -2.38
CA SER A 176 0.53 -22.26 -3.17
C SER A 176 1.86 -22.80 -2.68
N HIS A 177 2.71 -21.96 -2.09
CA HIS A 177 3.93 -22.40 -1.42
C HIS A 177 3.56 -23.24 -0.18
N PRO A 178 4.27 -24.35 0.13
CA PRO A 178 3.91 -25.21 1.27
C PRO A 178 3.91 -24.43 2.59
N ARG A 179 2.80 -24.51 3.34
CA ARG A 179 2.59 -23.66 4.53
C ARG A 179 3.61 -23.88 5.64
N ASP A 180 4.20 -25.07 5.73
CA ASP A 180 5.25 -25.45 6.67
C ASP A 180 6.65 -24.96 6.25
N ARG A 181 6.78 -24.38 5.06
CA ARG A 181 8.02 -23.84 4.49
C ARG A 181 8.17 -22.33 4.63
N TYR A 182 7.21 -21.63 5.22
CA TYR A 182 7.37 -20.21 5.57
C TYR A 182 6.69 -19.87 6.89
N ARG A 183 7.16 -18.78 7.51
CA ARG A 183 6.60 -18.25 8.76
C ARG A 183 5.77 -17.00 8.51
N VAL A 184 4.73 -16.83 9.31
CA VAL A 184 3.98 -15.59 9.44
C VAL A 184 4.17 -15.07 10.87
N VAL A 185 4.77 -13.89 10.99
CA VAL A 185 5.08 -13.21 12.25
C VAL A 185 4.23 -11.95 12.32
N VAL A 186 3.34 -11.87 13.31
CA VAL A 186 2.59 -10.66 13.62
C VAL A 186 3.25 -9.99 14.81
N VAL A 187 3.53 -8.70 14.69
CA VAL A 187 4.08 -7.90 15.79
C VAL A 187 3.06 -6.84 16.19
N GLU A 188 2.43 -7.02 17.34
CA GLU A 188 1.59 -6.00 17.95
C GLU A 188 2.48 -5.06 18.77
N SER A 189 2.49 -3.77 18.42
CA SER A 189 3.16 -2.75 19.22
C SER A 189 2.16 -1.79 19.85
N ASP A 190 1.94 -1.95 21.15
CA ASP A 190 1.06 -1.09 21.93
C ASP A 190 1.40 -1.10 23.44
N GLY A 191 0.64 -0.36 24.26
CA GLY A 191 0.81 -0.37 25.72
C GLY A 191 0.32 -1.63 26.42
N GLU A 192 -0.54 -2.44 25.76
CA GLU A 192 -1.02 -3.73 26.27
C GLU A 192 -1.35 -4.66 25.09
N PRO A 193 -1.21 -5.98 25.25
CA PRO A 193 -1.57 -6.94 24.21
C PRO A 193 -3.10 -7.05 24.11
N ARG A 194 -3.67 -6.74 22.94
CA ARG A 194 -5.13 -6.75 22.75
C ARG A 194 -5.60 -7.85 21.83
N TRP A 195 -4.77 -8.22 20.85
CA TRP A 195 -5.25 -9.00 19.71
C TRP A 195 -4.65 -10.40 19.60
N GLU A 196 -3.80 -10.79 20.57
CA GLU A 196 -3.16 -12.11 20.60
C GLU A 196 -4.18 -13.25 20.53
N GLN A 197 -5.26 -13.18 21.33
CA GLN A 197 -6.29 -14.23 21.34
C GLN A 197 -6.97 -14.39 19.97
N LEU A 198 -7.12 -13.31 19.21
CA LEU A 198 -7.81 -13.32 17.93
C LEU A 198 -6.89 -13.81 16.80
N TYR A 199 -5.65 -13.33 16.74
CA TYR A 199 -4.74 -13.58 15.61
C TYR A 199 -3.69 -14.65 15.86
N GLY A 200 -3.32 -14.91 17.12
CA GLY A 200 -2.34 -15.92 17.51
C GLY A 200 -2.53 -17.28 16.83
N PRO A 201 -3.75 -17.83 16.73
CA PRO A 201 -3.99 -19.11 16.05
C PRO A 201 -3.70 -19.13 14.54
N TYR A 202 -3.53 -17.98 13.91
CA TYR A 202 -3.39 -17.81 12.46
C TYR A 202 -2.01 -17.27 12.04
N CYS A 203 -1.09 -17.11 12.98
CA CYS A 203 0.32 -16.80 12.72
C CYS A 203 1.22 -17.83 13.40
N ASP A 204 2.45 -18.00 12.91
CA ASP A 204 3.43 -18.88 13.55
C ASP A 204 4.07 -18.22 14.76
N THR A 205 4.10 -16.89 14.79
CA THR A 205 4.59 -16.10 15.92
C THR A 205 3.73 -14.87 16.08
N TYR A 206 3.18 -14.71 17.28
CA TYR A 206 2.58 -13.47 17.74
C TYR A 206 3.55 -12.83 18.74
N LEU A 207 4.08 -11.66 18.41
CA LEU A 207 5.03 -10.94 19.23
C LEU A 207 4.39 -9.66 19.74
N PHE A 208 4.27 -9.53 21.06
CA PHE A 208 3.88 -8.27 21.67
C PHE A 208 5.12 -7.43 22.03
N ALA A 209 5.23 -6.25 21.44
CA ALA A 209 6.32 -5.30 21.62
C ALA A 209 5.79 -4.04 22.34
N GLU A 210 5.92 -4.02 23.67
CA GLU A 210 5.35 -2.97 24.53
C GLU A 210 5.86 -1.57 24.15
N ASN A 211 4.93 -0.70 23.74
CA ASN A 211 5.16 0.70 23.44
C ASN A 211 3.88 1.52 23.74
N PRO A 212 3.78 2.13 24.93
CA PRO A 212 2.64 2.97 25.29
C PRO A 212 2.64 4.31 24.52
N GLY A 213 3.77 4.70 23.93
CA GLY A 213 3.93 5.94 23.18
C GLY A 213 3.38 5.89 21.74
N PRO A 214 3.75 6.86 20.90
CA PRO A 214 3.46 6.85 19.47
C PRO A 214 3.96 5.55 18.80
N PHE A 215 3.26 5.11 17.76
CA PHE A 215 3.63 3.86 17.10
C PHE A 215 4.97 4.04 16.36
N ASN A 216 5.96 3.21 16.66
CA ASN A 216 7.24 3.19 15.94
C ASN A 216 7.23 2.01 14.96
N TYR A 217 6.88 2.31 13.70
CA TYR A 217 6.79 1.31 12.63
C TYR A 217 8.12 0.58 12.40
N SER A 218 9.22 1.34 12.28
CA SER A 218 10.56 0.81 12.04
C SER A 218 11.00 -0.19 13.12
N TRP A 219 10.87 0.19 14.38
CA TRP A 219 11.21 -0.67 15.52
C TRP A 219 10.33 -1.91 15.57
N THR A 220 9.03 -1.78 15.30
CA THR A 220 8.09 -2.91 15.28
C THR A 220 8.49 -3.95 14.23
N ILE A 221 8.93 -3.51 13.04
CA ILE A 221 9.48 -4.40 12.00
C ILE A 221 10.76 -5.08 12.48
N ASN A 222 11.72 -4.29 12.96
CA ASN A 222 13.01 -4.82 13.42
C ASN A 222 12.83 -5.86 14.53
N ALA A 223 11.93 -5.60 15.50
CA ALA A 223 11.58 -6.56 16.54
C ALA A 223 11.03 -7.87 15.95
N GLY A 224 10.13 -7.79 14.96
CA GLY A 224 9.60 -8.96 14.26
C GLY A 224 10.66 -9.76 13.52
N VAL A 225 11.59 -9.09 12.85
CA VAL A 225 12.69 -9.76 12.15
C VAL A 225 13.63 -10.45 13.13
N VAL A 226 14.07 -9.74 14.17
CA VAL A 226 15.03 -10.22 15.16
C VAL A 226 14.46 -11.38 15.98
N HIS A 227 13.22 -11.27 16.46
CA HIS A 227 12.66 -12.19 17.45
C HIS A 227 11.67 -13.22 16.88
N GLY A 228 11.19 -13.04 15.65
CA GLY A 228 10.21 -13.94 15.02
C GLY A 228 10.65 -14.54 13.68
N ALA A 229 11.28 -13.76 12.81
CA ALA A 229 11.62 -14.21 11.45
C ALA A 229 12.83 -15.14 11.43
N ARG A 230 13.88 -14.81 12.19
CA ARG A 230 15.14 -15.56 12.20
C ARG A 230 14.95 -17.03 12.65
N PRO A 231 15.72 -17.98 12.10
CA PRO A 231 16.83 -17.80 11.15
C PRO A 231 16.41 -17.95 9.67
N ALA A 232 15.21 -17.51 9.26
CA ALA A 232 14.82 -17.55 7.85
C ALA A 232 15.79 -16.76 6.96
N GLU A 233 16.17 -17.33 5.81
CA GLU A 233 17.08 -16.68 4.85
C GLU A 233 16.40 -15.49 4.15
N LEU A 234 15.11 -15.64 3.84
CA LEU A 234 14.32 -14.61 3.18
C LEU A 234 13.34 -13.99 4.17
N VAL A 235 13.29 -12.67 4.17
CA VAL A 235 12.37 -11.87 4.97
C VAL A 235 11.45 -11.10 4.02
N CYS A 236 10.17 -11.09 4.33
CA CYS A 236 9.19 -10.18 3.77
C CYS A 236 8.72 -9.25 4.87
N VAL A 237 8.78 -7.94 4.64
CA VAL A 237 7.99 -6.99 5.43
C VAL A 237 6.70 -6.77 4.65
N LEU A 238 5.55 -6.94 5.30
CA LEU A 238 4.23 -6.81 4.69
C LEU A 238 3.32 -6.00 5.61
N GLU A 239 2.72 -4.93 5.10
CA GLU A 239 1.75 -4.16 5.87
C GLU A 239 0.49 -4.99 6.17
N ALA A 240 -0.15 -4.71 7.31
CA ALA A 240 -1.31 -5.47 7.82
C ALA A 240 -2.60 -5.29 6.99
N ASP A 241 -2.54 -4.57 5.88
CA ASP A 241 -3.64 -4.24 4.98
C ASP A 241 -3.30 -4.47 3.50
N ILE A 242 -2.21 -5.17 3.20
CA ILE A 242 -1.90 -5.60 1.84
C ILE A 242 -2.48 -6.99 1.59
N LEU A 243 -3.56 -7.04 0.82
CA LEU A 243 -4.19 -8.31 0.43
C LEU A 243 -3.46 -8.92 -0.76
N VAL A 244 -2.93 -10.12 -0.56
CA VAL A 244 -2.12 -10.86 -1.54
C VAL A 244 -2.87 -12.02 -2.20
N ASP A 245 -2.47 -12.36 -3.42
CA ASP A 245 -2.95 -13.57 -4.11
C ASP A 245 -2.33 -14.86 -3.54
N GLN A 246 -2.83 -16.01 -3.99
CA GLN A 246 -2.39 -17.33 -3.55
C GLN A 246 -0.95 -17.67 -3.93
N GLY A 247 -0.40 -17.09 -5.01
CA GLY A 247 0.95 -17.37 -5.50
C GLY A 247 2.03 -16.42 -4.97
N PHE A 248 1.69 -15.53 -4.04
CA PHE A 248 2.57 -14.46 -3.57
C PHE A 248 3.89 -14.98 -3.00
N VAL A 249 3.85 -15.92 -2.05
CA VAL A 249 5.06 -16.46 -1.42
C VAL A 249 5.89 -17.28 -2.40
N GLU A 250 5.24 -18.11 -3.21
CA GLU A 250 5.93 -18.98 -4.18
C GLU A 250 6.74 -18.17 -5.20
N ARG A 251 6.13 -17.13 -5.79
CA ARG A 251 6.82 -16.24 -6.73
C ARG A 251 7.98 -15.51 -6.07
N ALA A 252 7.81 -15.05 -4.83
CA ALA A 252 8.87 -14.36 -4.12
C ALA A 252 10.08 -15.26 -3.87
N VAL A 253 9.88 -16.47 -3.35
CA VAL A 253 10.95 -17.45 -3.12
C VAL A 253 11.66 -17.81 -4.44
N GLU A 254 10.91 -18.03 -5.52
CA GLU A 254 11.49 -18.34 -6.83
C GLU A 254 12.44 -17.24 -7.33
N ARG A 255 12.07 -15.97 -7.15
CA ARG A 255 12.91 -14.82 -7.59
C ARG A 255 14.29 -14.80 -6.93
N PHE A 256 14.41 -15.27 -5.69
CA PHE A 256 15.71 -15.35 -5.00
C PHE A 256 16.59 -16.50 -5.47
N ARG A 257 16.11 -17.41 -6.32
CA ARG A 257 16.95 -18.44 -6.95
C ARG A 257 17.87 -17.86 -8.02
N VAL A 258 17.57 -16.66 -8.53
CA VAL A 258 18.46 -15.96 -9.46
C VAL A 258 19.69 -15.46 -8.70
N PRO A 259 20.91 -15.85 -9.13
CA PRO A 259 22.14 -15.37 -8.49
C PRO A 259 22.22 -13.85 -8.51
N GLY A 260 22.55 -13.27 -7.35
CA GLY A 260 22.70 -11.81 -7.20
C GLY A 260 21.49 -11.10 -6.63
N THR A 261 20.27 -11.65 -6.72
CA THR A 261 19.07 -11.01 -6.16
C THR A 261 19.18 -10.88 -4.64
N GLN A 262 19.22 -9.64 -4.12
CA GLN A 262 19.28 -9.35 -2.68
C GLN A 262 17.95 -8.83 -2.12
N ALA A 263 17.19 -8.10 -2.92
CA ALA A 263 15.87 -7.59 -2.56
C ALA A 263 15.01 -7.32 -3.80
N HIS A 264 13.69 -7.34 -3.62
CA HIS A 264 12.76 -6.91 -4.64
C HIS A 264 11.44 -6.42 -4.04
N TRP A 265 10.77 -5.52 -4.77
CA TRP A 265 9.33 -5.30 -4.60
C TRP A 265 8.57 -6.23 -5.54
N PRO A 266 7.52 -6.92 -5.06
CA PRO A 266 6.72 -7.76 -5.93
C PRO A 266 5.87 -6.92 -6.90
N PHE A 267 5.81 -5.60 -6.73
CA PHE A 267 4.93 -4.70 -7.49
C PHE A 267 5.68 -3.46 -8.01
N GLU A 268 5.11 -2.89 -9.07
CA GLU A 268 5.46 -1.58 -9.60
C GLU A 268 4.53 -0.54 -8.97
N ASP A 269 3.22 -0.85 -8.95
CA ASP A 269 2.15 -0.01 -8.44
C ASP A 269 1.25 -0.81 -7.49
N VAL A 270 0.71 -0.14 -6.46
CA VAL A 270 -0.28 -0.71 -5.54
C VAL A 270 -1.60 0.06 -5.70
N LEU A 271 -2.71 -0.68 -5.78
CA LEU A 271 -4.05 -0.07 -5.81
C LEU A 271 -4.59 0.09 -4.39
N TYR A 272 -4.72 1.32 -3.94
CA TYR A 272 -5.34 1.69 -2.66
C TYR A 272 -6.85 1.72 -2.85
N LEU A 273 -7.54 0.77 -2.24
CA LEU A 273 -8.97 0.59 -2.42
C LEU A 273 -9.77 1.54 -1.55
N ASP A 274 -10.95 1.93 -2.04
CA ASP A 274 -11.96 2.52 -1.16
C ASP A 274 -12.60 1.47 -0.25
N ALA A 275 -13.41 1.91 0.72
CA ALA A 275 -14.02 1.03 1.71
C ALA A 275 -14.84 -0.10 1.05
N ALA A 276 -15.70 0.25 0.10
CA ALA A 276 -16.56 -0.70 -0.57
C ALA A 276 -15.78 -1.72 -1.42
N SER A 277 -14.78 -1.26 -2.18
CA SER A 277 -13.91 -2.15 -2.96
C SER A 277 -13.06 -3.03 -2.06
N SER A 278 -12.72 -2.56 -0.87
CA SER A 278 -12.03 -3.37 0.13
C SER A 278 -12.92 -4.46 0.71
N HIS A 279 -14.22 -4.22 0.90
CA HIS A 279 -15.16 -5.26 1.28
C HIS A 279 -15.28 -6.31 0.19
N GLN A 280 -15.46 -5.87 -1.07
CA GLN A 280 -15.50 -6.77 -2.23
C GLN A 280 -14.23 -7.63 -2.32
N ALA A 281 -13.04 -7.01 -2.25
CA ALA A 281 -11.77 -7.72 -2.32
C ALA A 281 -11.63 -8.78 -1.22
N VAL A 282 -12.05 -8.47 0.02
CA VAL A 282 -12.03 -9.43 1.12
C VAL A 282 -13.06 -10.55 0.94
N THR A 283 -14.27 -10.24 0.48
CA THR A 283 -15.28 -11.25 0.15
C THR A 283 -14.76 -12.21 -0.92
N GLU A 284 -14.27 -11.69 -2.04
CA GLU A 284 -13.70 -12.49 -3.13
C GLU A 284 -12.55 -13.38 -2.66
N ARG A 285 -11.56 -12.81 -1.98
CA ARG A 285 -10.34 -13.54 -1.59
C ARG A 285 -10.56 -14.50 -0.43
N CYS A 286 -11.35 -14.10 0.57
CA CYS A 286 -11.41 -14.77 1.87
C CYS A 286 -12.70 -15.58 2.08
N LEU A 287 -13.85 -15.07 1.65
CA LEU A 287 -15.13 -15.74 1.89
C LEU A 287 -15.54 -16.63 0.71
N GLU A 288 -15.25 -16.21 -0.52
CA GLU A 288 -15.47 -17.00 -1.74
C GLU A 288 -14.27 -17.90 -2.08
N GLY A 289 -13.12 -17.68 -1.43
CA GLY A 289 -11.92 -18.50 -1.60
C GLY A 289 -11.23 -18.37 -2.96
N ARG A 290 -11.44 -17.25 -3.68
CA ARG A 290 -10.76 -17.03 -4.97
C ARG A 290 -9.24 -16.99 -4.80
N PRO A 291 -8.46 -17.47 -5.79
CA PRO A 291 -7.00 -17.45 -5.71
C PRO A 291 -6.41 -16.03 -5.79
N ALA A 292 -7.13 -15.08 -6.40
CA ALA A 292 -6.78 -13.68 -6.50
C ALA A 292 -8.06 -12.83 -6.53
N VAL A 293 -7.91 -11.53 -6.29
CA VAL A 293 -9.00 -10.54 -6.48
C VAL A 293 -9.01 -10.05 -7.93
N GLU A 294 -10.19 -9.71 -8.45
CA GLU A 294 -10.33 -9.10 -9.77
C GLU A 294 -9.96 -7.61 -9.71
N ARG A 295 -8.66 -7.32 -9.55
CA ARG A 295 -8.15 -5.97 -9.26
C ARG A 295 -8.67 -4.90 -10.23
N ASP A 296 -8.82 -5.22 -11.50
CA ASP A 296 -9.23 -4.27 -12.55
C ASP A 296 -10.73 -3.91 -12.43
N ALA A 297 -11.52 -4.72 -11.72
CA ALA A 297 -12.93 -4.45 -11.39
C ALA A 297 -13.11 -3.55 -10.17
N LEU A 298 -12.06 -3.40 -9.34
CA LEU A 298 -12.13 -2.66 -8.08
C LEU A 298 -11.91 -1.16 -8.29
N ARG A 299 -12.47 -0.34 -7.41
CA ARG A 299 -12.26 1.11 -7.41
C ARG A 299 -11.16 1.48 -6.42
N GLY A 300 -10.26 2.37 -6.82
CA GLY A 300 -9.17 2.81 -5.96
C GLY A 300 -8.22 3.80 -6.62
N VAL A 301 -7.13 4.13 -5.93
CA VAL A 301 -6.05 4.97 -6.42
C VAL A 301 -4.78 4.14 -6.53
N PHE A 302 -4.21 4.06 -7.72
CA PHE A 302 -2.85 3.57 -7.88
C PHE A 302 -1.86 4.55 -7.27
N LEU A 303 -1.05 4.04 -6.36
CA LEU A 303 0.19 4.68 -5.96
C LEU A 303 1.34 4.06 -6.73
N ARG A 304 1.86 4.83 -7.69
CA ARG A 304 2.92 4.38 -8.59
C ARG A 304 4.26 4.36 -7.89
N ARG A 305 5.03 3.28 -8.07
CA ARG A 305 6.41 3.14 -7.54
C ARG A 305 6.49 3.43 -6.04
N SER A 306 5.53 2.91 -5.26
CA SER A 306 5.57 3.03 -3.80
C SER A 306 6.82 2.30 -3.24
N PRO A 307 7.50 2.85 -2.22
CA PRO A 307 8.58 2.15 -1.51
C PRO A 307 8.08 1.28 -0.35
N GLY A 308 6.88 1.53 0.18
CA GLY A 308 6.26 0.80 1.31
C GLY A 308 5.39 -0.39 0.87
N ALA A 309 4.34 -0.73 1.61
CA ALA A 309 3.43 -1.86 1.38
C ALA A 309 4.06 -3.26 1.58
N CYS A 310 5.08 -3.59 0.80
CA CYS A 310 5.71 -4.91 0.86
C CYS A 310 7.13 -4.87 0.30
N VAL A 311 8.10 -5.42 1.02
CA VAL A 311 9.45 -5.65 0.48
C VAL A 311 9.95 -7.03 0.86
N TRP A 312 10.53 -7.72 -0.14
CA TRP A 312 11.21 -8.98 0.05
C TRP A 312 12.71 -8.77 -0.02
N LEU A 313 13.46 -9.39 0.89
CA LEU A 313 14.91 -9.32 0.88
C LEU A 313 15.56 -10.51 1.58
N ARG A 314 16.86 -10.68 1.31
CA ARG A 314 17.71 -11.56 2.10
C ARG A 314 17.91 -10.97 3.49
N GLU A 315 17.81 -11.82 4.50
CA GLU A 315 18.12 -11.46 5.89
C GLU A 315 19.53 -10.85 6.00
N SER A 316 20.49 -11.36 5.23
CA SER A 316 21.85 -10.83 5.19
C SER A 316 21.93 -9.38 4.71
N LEU A 317 21.05 -8.95 3.79
CA LEU A 317 20.97 -7.55 3.38
C LEU A 317 20.33 -6.72 4.49
N PHE A 318 19.25 -7.20 5.10
CA PHE A 318 18.58 -6.53 6.22
C PHE A 318 19.57 -6.24 7.35
N THR A 319 20.35 -7.25 7.75
CA THR A 319 21.40 -7.12 8.77
C THR A 319 22.51 -6.16 8.32
N ARG A 320 22.98 -6.25 7.07
CA ARG A 320 24.05 -5.40 6.55
C ARG A 320 23.71 -3.92 6.59
N ILE A 321 22.45 -3.54 6.37
CA ILE A 321 22.02 -2.14 6.37
C ILE A 321 21.53 -1.67 7.75
N GLY A 322 21.61 -2.51 8.79
CA GLY A 322 21.12 -2.20 10.12
C GLY A 322 19.59 -2.21 10.24
N GLY A 323 18.85 -2.89 9.35
CA GLY A 323 17.38 -2.91 9.39
C GLY A 323 16.72 -1.57 9.06
N TYR A 324 15.51 -1.34 9.59
CA TYR A 324 14.82 -0.06 9.51
C TYR A 324 15.38 0.93 10.53
N ASP A 325 15.39 2.22 10.19
CA ASP A 325 15.88 3.27 11.09
C ASP A 325 14.88 3.50 12.24
N GLU A 326 15.26 3.16 13.46
CA GLU A 326 14.36 3.23 14.61
C GLU A 326 14.15 4.66 15.14
N ARG A 327 14.87 5.66 14.59
CA ARG A 327 14.66 7.08 14.91
C ARG A 327 13.36 7.63 14.31
N PHE A 328 12.67 6.88 13.44
CA PHE A 328 11.29 7.16 13.03
C PHE A 328 10.31 6.85 14.17
N THR A 329 10.34 7.69 15.22
CA THR A 329 9.55 7.53 16.45
C THR A 329 8.10 7.97 16.31
N ALA A 330 7.80 8.82 15.32
CA ALA A 330 6.51 9.46 15.13
C ALA A 330 5.65 8.76 14.07
N GLY A 331 4.95 7.70 14.48
CA GLY A 331 3.87 7.11 13.69
C GLY A 331 4.36 6.42 12.42
N TRP A 332 3.75 6.80 11.31
CA TRP A 332 3.84 6.10 10.03
C TRP A 332 4.33 7.08 8.96
N GLY A 333 5.38 6.73 8.23
CA GLY A 333 5.88 7.53 7.11
C GLY A 333 7.39 7.72 7.11
N GLY A 334 7.94 7.93 5.93
CA GLY A 334 9.36 8.18 5.72
C GLY A 334 10.24 6.92 5.79
N ALA A 335 10.05 6.08 6.81
CA ALA A 335 10.85 4.88 7.08
C ALA A 335 11.07 3.99 5.85
N ASP A 336 10.03 3.76 5.04
CA ASP A 336 10.16 2.95 3.81
C ASP A 336 11.05 3.61 2.75
N ASN A 337 11.06 4.94 2.64
CA ASN A 337 11.95 5.63 1.70
C ASN A 337 13.41 5.46 2.14
N ASP A 338 13.69 5.69 3.43
CA ASP A 338 15.03 5.53 4.00
C ASP A 338 15.56 4.10 3.80
N PHE A 339 14.72 3.12 4.16
CA PHE A 339 15.04 1.70 3.99
C PHE A 339 15.26 1.35 2.53
N ALA A 340 14.36 1.77 1.64
CA ALA A 340 14.45 1.49 0.20
C ALA A 340 15.76 2.02 -0.40
N TRP A 341 16.15 3.26 -0.06
CA TRP A 341 17.38 3.85 -0.58
C TRP A 341 18.63 3.13 -0.09
N ARG A 342 18.67 2.74 1.20
CA ARG A 342 19.78 1.94 1.74
C ARG A 342 19.81 0.55 1.12
N ALA A 343 18.67 -0.14 1.04
CA ALA A 343 18.59 -1.47 0.46
C ALA A 343 19.04 -1.49 -1.01
N ASP A 344 18.60 -0.51 -1.81
CA ASP A 344 19.01 -0.38 -3.22
C ASP A 344 20.51 -0.09 -3.35
N LEU A 345 21.06 0.82 -2.53
CA LEU A 345 22.49 1.14 -2.54
C LEU A 345 23.39 -0.08 -2.25
N TYR A 346 22.97 -0.97 -1.34
CA TYR A 346 23.81 -2.09 -0.88
C TYR A 346 23.49 -3.45 -1.53
N GLY A 347 22.30 -3.61 -2.10
CA GLY A 347 21.83 -4.89 -2.62
C GLY A 347 21.24 -4.85 -4.03
N GLY A 348 20.88 -3.66 -4.52
CA GLY A 348 20.02 -3.49 -5.69
C GLY A 348 18.58 -3.95 -5.40
N MET A 349 17.61 -3.23 -5.96
CA MET A 349 16.19 -3.58 -5.81
C MET A 349 15.47 -3.76 -7.14
N ASP A 350 15.06 -5.00 -7.41
CA ASP A 350 14.19 -5.30 -8.54
C ASP A 350 12.74 -4.91 -8.26
N ARG A 351 11.97 -4.64 -9.32
CA ARG A 351 10.51 -4.44 -9.26
C ARG A 351 9.81 -5.42 -10.19
N HIS A 352 8.72 -6.00 -9.69
CA HIS A 352 7.84 -6.88 -10.47
C HIS A 352 6.45 -6.27 -10.61
N ARG A 353 5.49 -7.00 -11.20
CA ARG A 353 4.16 -6.49 -11.53
C ARG A 353 3.04 -7.35 -10.93
N ASP A 354 3.29 -7.89 -9.75
CA ASP A 354 2.29 -8.67 -9.03
C ASP A 354 1.08 -7.79 -8.69
N ARG A 355 -0.10 -8.39 -8.73
CA ARG A 355 -1.37 -7.70 -8.52
C ARG A 355 -1.69 -7.74 -7.02
N MET A 356 -1.36 -6.66 -6.32
CA MET A 356 -1.71 -6.49 -4.91
C MET A 356 -2.63 -5.27 -4.73
N VAL A 357 -3.38 -5.28 -3.64
CA VAL A 357 -4.26 -4.18 -3.25
C VAL A 357 -4.01 -3.80 -1.79
N HIS A 358 -4.05 -2.50 -1.51
CA HIS A 358 -4.05 -1.98 -0.16
C HIS A 358 -5.49 -1.76 0.27
N LEU A 359 -5.89 -2.41 1.35
CA LEU A 359 -7.22 -2.36 1.89
C LEU A 359 -7.46 -1.04 2.61
N HIS A 360 -8.66 -0.49 2.44
CA HIS A 360 -9.09 0.72 3.12
C HIS A 360 -9.03 0.55 4.64
N HIS A 361 -8.60 1.61 5.30
CA HIS A 361 -8.81 1.85 6.72
C HIS A 361 -8.73 3.36 6.97
N ALA A 362 -9.35 3.83 8.07
CA ALA A 362 -9.16 5.20 8.51
C ALA A 362 -7.69 5.45 8.90
N ARG A 363 -7.16 6.63 8.53
CA ARG A 363 -5.82 7.06 8.95
C ARG A 363 -5.79 7.18 10.48
N ALA A 364 -4.67 6.82 11.08
CA ALA A 364 -4.51 6.94 12.53
C ALA A 364 -4.46 8.43 12.92
N ALA A 365 -5.15 8.80 14.00
CA ALA A 365 -5.23 10.19 14.44
C ALA A 365 -3.86 10.75 14.86
N ASP A 366 -2.95 9.88 15.30
CA ASP A 366 -1.59 10.20 15.74
C ASP A 366 -0.60 10.42 14.58
N TRP A 367 -1.04 10.36 13.32
CA TRP A 367 -0.22 10.67 12.14
C TRP A 367 0.38 12.09 12.19
N TYR A 368 -0.22 13.00 12.97
CA TYR A 368 0.20 14.41 13.06
C TYR A 368 0.96 14.78 14.36
N ASP A 369 0.96 13.93 15.41
CA ASP A 369 0.97 14.46 16.79
C ASP A 369 2.03 13.90 17.76
N ALA A 370 3.14 13.30 17.32
CA ALA A 370 4.24 13.02 18.26
C ALA A 370 5.18 14.22 18.46
N GLU A 371 5.38 15.04 17.43
CA GLU A 371 6.34 16.17 17.45
C GLU A 371 5.77 17.46 16.81
N GLY A 372 4.49 17.50 16.43
CA GLY A 372 3.85 18.68 15.82
C GLY A 372 4.39 19.05 14.43
N THR A 373 5.14 18.16 13.78
CA THR A 373 5.88 18.46 12.55
C THR A 373 5.16 18.03 11.27
N GLY A 374 4.06 17.26 11.35
CA GLY A 374 3.29 16.82 10.18
C GLY A 374 4.17 16.33 9.02
N ALA A 375 3.76 16.60 7.77
CA ALA A 375 4.56 16.31 6.58
C ALA A 375 5.94 17.03 6.52
N GLY A 376 6.17 18.01 7.41
CA GLY A 376 7.43 18.76 7.52
C GLY A 376 8.51 18.07 8.37
N ALA A 377 8.15 17.06 9.19
CA ALA A 377 9.08 16.32 10.05
C ALA A 377 10.26 15.75 9.28
N TYR A 378 10.00 15.33 8.05
CA TYR A 378 10.98 14.65 7.21
C TYR A 378 11.81 15.57 6.31
N ALA A 379 11.49 16.87 6.25
CA ALA A 379 12.25 17.82 5.46
C ALA A 379 13.69 17.99 5.97
N THR A 380 13.88 17.83 7.29
CA THR A 380 15.18 17.94 7.97
C THR A 380 15.68 16.61 8.51
N PHE A 381 14.99 15.49 8.23
CA PHE A 381 15.40 14.18 8.71
C PHE A 381 16.73 13.77 8.06
N PRO A 382 17.71 13.23 8.81
CA PRO A 382 19.01 12.85 8.28
C PRO A 382 18.92 11.51 7.54
N TRP A 383 18.31 11.53 6.35
CA TRP A 383 18.10 10.36 5.51
C TRP A 383 19.39 9.57 5.24
N CYS A 384 19.27 8.24 5.21
CA CYS A 384 20.33 7.29 4.93
C CYS A 384 21.53 7.36 5.90
N THR A 385 21.35 7.92 7.10
CA THR A 385 22.41 8.01 8.13
C THR A 385 22.29 6.96 9.24
N TRP A 386 21.35 6.03 9.12
CA TRP A 386 21.20 4.95 10.10
C TRP A 386 22.45 4.05 10.11
N PRO A 387 23.10 3.82 11.28
CA PRO A 387 24.32 3.04 11.34
C PRO A 387 24.10 1.56 10.95
N PRO A 388 24.94 0.99 10.07
CA PRO A 388 24.88 -0.44 9.74
C PRO A 388 25.06 -1.38 10.93
N ASP A 389 25.73 -0.92 11.99
CA ASP A 389 26.02 -1.65 13.23
C ASP A 389 25.06 -1.29 14.38
N ALA A 390 23.97 -0.58 14.09
CA ALA A 390 22.95 -0.25 15.08
C ALA A 390 22.35 -1.52 15.72
N VAL A 391 22.15 -1.47 17.04
CA VAL A 391 21.35 -2.47 17.74
C VAL A 391 19.89 -2.21 17.38
N ILE A 392 19.23 -3.22 16.82
CA ILE A 392 17.85 -3.12 16.33
C ILE A 392 16.93 -4.12 17.01
N GLY A 393 15.65 -3.78 17.10
CA GLY A 393 14.59 -4.64 17.61
C GLY A 393 14.71 -4.93 19.10
N ASP A 394 15.34 -4.05 19.90
CA ASP A 394 15.38 -4.22 21.35
C ASP A 394 13.98 -4.07 21.95
N LEU A 395 13.42 -5.16 22.47
CA LEU A 395 12.08 -5.18 23.07
C LEU A 395 11.98 -4.33 24.35
N ALA A 396 13.10 -3.90 24.92
CA ALA A 396 13.13 -3.01 26.07
C ALA A 396 13.16 -1.51 25.70
N ALA A 397 13.36 -1.15 24.42
CA ALA A 397 13.61 0.23 23.99
C ALA A 397 12.50 1.24 24.38
N PHE A 398 11.24 0.79 24.44
CA PHE A 398 10.07 1.63 24.75
C PHE A 398 9.39 1.26 26.08
N ARG A 399 9.97 0.34 26.87
CA ARG A 399 9.41 -0.02 28.18
C ARG A 399 9.59 1.15 29.14
N PRO A 400 8.55 1.51 29.94
CA PRO A 400 8.72 2.49 31.00
C PRO A 400 9.85 2.04 31.93
N GLN A 401 10.84 2.90 32.17
CA GLN A 401 11.78 2.66 33.24
C GLN A 401 11.00 2.65 34.55
N ARG A 402 10.97 1.49 35.22
CA ARG A 402 10.44 1.42 36.57
C ARG A 402 11.38 2.25 37.45
N SER A 403 10.89 3.38 37.94
CA SER A 403 11.54 4.09 39.05
C SER A 403 11.42 3.19 40.27
N ASP A 404 12.53 2.57 40.66
CA ASP A 404 12.68 1.80 41.90
C ASP A 404 12.55 2.69 43.15
#